data_AF-A0A7C1DRZ6-F1
#
_entry.id   AF-A0A7C1DRZ6-F1
#
_cell.length_a   1.000
_cell.length_b   1.000
_cell.length_c   1.000
_cell.angle_alpha   90.00
_cell.angle_beta   90.00
_cell.angle_gamma   90.00
#
_symmetry.space_group_name_H-M   'P 1'
#
loop_
_entity.id
_entity.type
_entity.pdbx_description
1 polymer ?
#
loop_
_entity_poly.entity_id
_entity_poly.type
_entity_poly.pdbx_seq_one_letter_code
_entity_poly.pdbx_strand_id
1 'polypeptide(L)'
;GGRLAGLFYNPAGLAFRSEAAVNAAFTSWFAETSLGHLAGCLPLGRAGVLSLGATYMHLGGFERRLEDSDEPLGTFDASGLAVEAGYGLELADGLVAGLTAGLVHQRLDTHTATGVGFDAGIQYRFPFDWLTVGLAARNLGPPLSFVSEETPLPANLVGGVNMSLLGGELQLNLDAEYHLDDALDRFYAHAGAEYTVFDTVALRVGYTHGYGSQGGSLAGLSAGVGLQVVGLTFDFAYTNQGELGGTYRVGLGYDFAYLTTRRQTIQAFLDQLAEQERATSRAFYSEGQEAMSRERYAEAASAFDKALIWDPSFVEAALAYDKAVGLAREKEIADRLSVGELYLKVEDYVSALAEFSAALELEPEHPEALRLATFAADALTRQLAEREARVAELSQRAADLYAAGDYRASCDAWSEVLLLDPTNGQALGYLKLALGRLEEQVKQEKRLARSLEDQGRYDEALAHWLKARELAPEDPELPGAVSRCRGYIARQVESLVESGITRYDRGEFAAAKELLHQALRLEPGNRKADEYLAKIEAAHGGTRRETDPVAANEFYMKGVQAYTRKDYELAIHYWEECLFYQPDHPKAGANIERARQLLAALRD
;
A
#
# COMPACT_ATOMS: atom_id res chain seq x y z
N GLY A 1 -37.09 -23.31 34.50
CA GLY A 1 -37.36 -21.92 34.95
C GLY A 1 -38.73 -21.83 35.63
N GLY A 2 -38.87 -21.07 36.71
CA GLY A 2 -40.13 -20.97 37.47
C GLY A 2 -41.24 -20.28 36.67
N ARG A 3 -42.05 -21.06 35.94
CA ARG A 3 -43.29 -20.55 35.35
C ARG A 3 -44.35 -20.41 36.43
N LEU A 4 -45.21 -19.40 36.31
CA LEU A 4 -46.29 -19.16 37.28
C LEU A 4 -47.23 -20.38 37.44
N ALA A 5 -47.40 -21.18 36.38
CA ALA A 5 -48.17 -22.42 36.43
C ALA A 5 -47.52 -23.54 37.27
N GLY A 6 -46.20 -23.48 37.53
CA GLY A 6 -45.46 -24.43 38.37
C GLY A 6 -45.62 -24.17 39.87
N LEU A 7 -46.15 -23.01 40.26
CA LEU A 7 -46.33 -22.60 41.65
C LEU A 7 -47.34 -23.48 42.39
N PHE A 8 -48.32 -24.03 41.67
CA PHE A 8 -49.37 -24.93 42.18
C PHE A 8 -48.88 -26.36 42.42
N TYR A 9 -47.67 -26.69 41.94
CA TYR A 9 -47.06 -27.99 42.19
C TYR A 9 -46.12 -27.93 43.39
N ASN A 10 -45.39 -26.82 43.56
CA ASN A 10 -44.55 -26.60 44.72
C ASN A 10 -44.45 -25.10 45.04
N PRO A 11 -44.94 -24.65 46.21
CA PRO A 11 -44.98 -23.22 46.55
C PRO A 11 -43.58 -22.60 46.67
N ALA A 12 -42.52 -23.38 46.90
CA ALA A 12 -41.16 -22.86 46.93
C ALA A 12 -40.69 -22.28 45.58
N GLY A 13 -41.28 -22.74 44.48
CA GLY A 13 -41.01 -22.21 43.15
C GLY A 13 -41.31 -20.71 43.00
N LEU A 14 -42.16 -20.14 43.90
CA LEU A 14 -42.46 -18.71 43.98
C LEU A 14 -41.18 -17.88 44.11
N ALA A 15 -40.24 -18.32 44.95
CA ALA A 15 -39.04 -17.57 45.29
C ALA A 15 -38.10 -17.36 44.09
N PHE A 16 -38.18 -18.20 43.05
CA PHE A 16 -37.37 -18.04 41.84
C PHE A 16 -37.92 -16.97 40.88
N ARG A 17 -39.07 -16.35 41.18
CA ARG A 17 -39.66 -15.29 40.35
C ARG A 17 -39.01 -13.95 40.67
N SER A 18 -38.32 -13.38 39.68
CA SER A 18 -37.80 -12.01 39.73
C SER A 18 -38.78 -10.96 39.19
N GLU A 19 -39.83 -11.39 38.48
CA GLU A 19 -40.76 -10.50 37.78
C GLU A 19 -42.22 -10.77 38.13
N ALA A 20 -43.01 -9.69 38.22
CA ALA A 20 -44.44 -9.75 38.40
C ALA A 20 -45.11 -10.37 37.17
N ALA A 21 -46.06 -11.26 37.41
CA ALA A 21 -46.73 -11.99 36.34
C ALA A 21 -48.16 -12.35 36.72
N VAL A 22 -48.99 -12.54 35.70
CA VAL A 22 -50.35 -13.04 35.82
C VAL A 22 -50.53 -14.20 34.85
N ASN A 23 -51.26 -15.24 35.26
CA ASN A 23 -51.65 -16.37 34.44
C ASN A 23 -53.13 -16.67 34.61
N ALA A 24 -53.80 -16.93 33.50
CA ALA A 24 -55.12 -17.54 33.47
C ALA A 24 -55.06 -18.87 32.73
N ALA A 25 -55.83 -19.85 33.16
CA ALA A 25 -55.97 -21.12 32.47
C ALA A 25 -57.41 -21.63 32.50
N PHE A 26 -57.80 -22.33 31.45
CA PHE A 26 -59.07 -23.04 31.36
C PHE A 26 -58.81 -24.49 30.99
N THR A 27 -59.41 -25.40 31.73
CA THR A 27 -59.32 -26.84 31.53
C THR A 27 -60.71 -27.41 31.28
N SER A 28 -60.90 -28.04 30.13
CA SER A 28 -62.04 -28.91 29.87
C SER A 28 -61.62 -30.33 30.25
N TRP A 29 -62.34 -30.91 31.21
CA TRP A 29 -62.08 -32.23 31.73
C TRP A 29 -63.23 -33.19 31.40
N PHE A 30 -63.14 -34.44 31.85
CA PHE A 30 -64.14 -35.46 31.56
C PHE A 30 -65.47 -35.17 32.28
N ALA A 31 -66.54 -35.85 31.86
CA ALA A 31 -67.88 -35.67 32.42
C ALA A 31 -68.36 -34.20 32.43
N GLU A 32 -68.07 -33.45 31.36
CA GLU A 32 -68.46 -32.04 31.19
C GLU A 32 -67.95 -31.11 32.31
N THR A 33 -66.88 -31.54 33.00
CA THR A 33 -66.25 -30.78 34.07
C THR A 33 -65.41 -29.65 33.47
N SER A 34 -65.62 -28.43 33.96
CA SER A 34 -64.83 -27.26 33.56
C SER A 34 -64.10 -26.66 34.76
N LEU A 35 -62.82 -26.29 34.57
CA LEU A 35 -62.02 -25.60 35.56
C LEU A 35 -61.44 -24.32 34.97
N GLY A 36 -61.72 -23.20 35.62
CA GLY A 36 -61.08 -21.91 35.37
C GLY A 36 -60.08 -21.58 36.48
N HIS A 37 -58.94 -21.01 36.11
CA HIS A 37 -57.90 -20.62 37.04
C HIS A 37 -57.36 -19.23 36.69
N LEU A 38 -57.11 -18.41 37.70
CA LEU A 38 -56.46 -17.11 37.57
C LEU A 38 -55.52 -16.89 38.77
N ALA A 39 -54.27 -16.53 38.50
CA ALA A 39 -53.31 -16.21 39.54
C ALA A 39 -52.31 -15.14 39.12
N GLY A 40 -51.73 -14.46 40.11
CA GLY A 40 -50.66 -13.51 39.91
C GLY A 40 -49.61 -13.59 41.01
N CYS A 41 -48.39 -13.14 40.71
CA CYS A 41 -47.33 -12.97 41.69
C CYS A 41 -46.71 -11.57 41.64
N LEU A 42 -46.21 -11.12 42.79
CA LEU A 42 -45.50 -9.87 42.96
C LEU A 42 -44.19 -10.12 43.73
N PRO A 43 -43.03 -10.01 43.07
CA PRO A 43 -41.73 -10.03 43.73
C PRO A 43 -41.50 -8.75 44.54
N LEU A 44 -41.00 -8.89 45.76
CA LEU A 44 -40.68 -7.79 46.69
C LEU A 44 -39.16 -7.66 46.90
N GLY A 45 -38.37 -8.03 45.89
CA GLY A 45 -36.92 -8.08 45.97
C GLY A 45 -36.45 -9.16 46.95
N ARG A 46 -35.53 -8.82 47.86
CA ARG A 46 -34.99 -9.77 48.87
C ARG A 46 -36.01 -10.19 49.93
N ALA A 47 -37.16 -9.50 50.02
CA ALA A 47 -38.23 -9.83 50.94
C ALA A 47 -39.11 -10.98 50.44
N GLY A 48 -38.76 -11.66 49.34
CA GLY A 48 -39.51 -12.79 48.81
C GLY A 48 -40.57 -12.40 47.77
N VAL A 49 -41.49 -13.31 47.51
CA VAL A 49 -42.50 -13.21 46.45
C VAL A 49 -43.88 -13.55 47.01
N LEU A 50 -44.85 -12.66 46.82
CA LEU A 50 -46.25 -12.89 47.16
C LEU A 50 -47.01 -13.40 45.94
N SER A 51 -48.03 -14.23 46.17
CA SER A 51 -48.97 -14.65 45.14
C SER A 51 -50.41 -14.70 45.65
N LEU A 52 -51.34 -14.52 44.74
CA LEU A 52 -52.77 -14.67 44.96
C LEU A 52 -53.36 -15.40 43.75
N GLY A 53 -54.23 -16.36 44.00
CA GLY A 53 -54.89 -17.13 42.95
C GLY A 53 -56.30 -17.55 43.33
N ALA A 54 -57.08 -17.89 42.31
CA ALA A 54 -58.40 -18.48 42.46
C ALA A 54 -58.61 -19.56 41.40
N THR A 55 -59.24 -20.65 41.81
CA THR A 55 -59.64 -21.77 40.95
C THR A 55 -61.14 -21.99 41.11
N TYR A 56 -61.87 -21.96 40.01
CA TYR A 56 -63.30 -22.24 39.95
C TYR A 56 -63.54 -23.52 39.16
N MET A 57 -64.33 -24.43 39.74
CA MET A 57 -64.74 -25.67 39.11
C MET A 57 -66.26 -25.68 38.98
N HIS A 58 -66.76 -26.15 37.83
CA HIS A 58 -68.18 -26.34 37.58
C HIS A 58 -68.44 -27.66 36.87
N LEU A 59 -69.38 -28.42 37.42
CA LEU A 59 -69.96 -29.63 36.83
C LEU A 59 -71.47 -29.41 36.83
N GLY A 60 -72.12 -29.58 35.69
CA GLY A 60 -73.53 -29.26 35.58
C GLY A 60 -74.35 -30.31 34.85
N GLY A 61 -75.66 -30.14 34.89
CA GLY A 61 -76.58 -30.97 34.12
C GLY A 61 -76.91 -32.33 34.76
N PHE A 62 -76.68 -32.50 36.07
CA PHE A 62 -77.07 -33.73 36.75
C PHE A 62 -78.60 -33.81 36.86
N GLU A 63 -79.18 -34.93 36.46
CA GLU A 63 -80.60 -35.18 36.58
C GLU A 63 -80.99 -35.54 38.02
N ARG A 64 -81.98 -34.85 38.57
CA ARG A 64 -82.55 -35.20 39.87
C ARG A 64 -83.61 -36.29 39.68
N ARG A 65 -83.39 -37.46 40.29
CA ARG A 65 -84.33 -38.59 40.29
C ARG A 65 -84.49 -39.12 41.72
N LEU A 66 -85.72 -39.42 42.12
CA LEU A 66 -86.02 -40.06 43.42
C LEU A 66 -86.16 -41.58 43.29
N GLU A 67 -86.57 -42.04 42.10
CA GLU A 67 -86.77 -43.45 41.74
C GLU A 67 -86.35 -43.63 40.27
N ASP A 68 -86.23 -44.90 39.83
CA ASP A 68 -85.99 -45.25 38.44
C ASP A 68 -87.21 -44.87 37.59
N SER A 69 -87.12 -43.72 36.92
CA SER A 69 -88.19 -43.05 36.20
C SER A 69 -87.66 -42.54 34.86
N ASP A 70 -88.51 -42.38 33.84
CA ASP A 70 -88.07 -41.90 32.52
C ASP A 70 -87.79 -40.39 32.54
N GLU A 71 -88.68 -39.57 33.14
CA GLU A 71 -88.52 -38.11 33.21
C GLU A 71 -87.85 -37.65 34.52
N PRO A 72 -86.81 -36.79 34.44
CA PRO A 72 -86.15 -36.25 35.63
C PRO A 72 -87.01 -35.18 36.31
N LEU A 73 -86.85 -35.02 37.63
CA LEU A 73 -87.54 -33.98 38.42
C LEU A 73 -87.00 -32.57 38.19
N GLY A 74 -85.89 -32.46 37.46
CA GLY A 74 -85.14 -31.23 37.19
C GLY A 74 -83.64 -31.52 37.14
N THR A 75 -82.83 -30.49 36.98
CA THR A 75 -81.38 -30.62 37.03
C THR A 75 -80.78 -29.97 38.28
N PHE A 76 -79.56 -30.36 38.63
CA PHE A 76 -78.72 -29.70 39.62
C PHE A 76 -77.27 -29.70 39.15
N ASP A 77 -76.48 -28.82 39.77
CA ASP A 77 -75.06 -28.66 39.45
C ASP A 77 -74.21 -28.80 40.72
N ALA A 78 -72.91 -29.00 40.50
CA ALA A 78 -71.87 -28.91 41.51
C ALA A 78 -70.87 -27.81 41.13
N SER A 79 -70.39 -27.08 42.12
CA SER A 79 -69.39 -26.03 41.90
C SER A 79 -68.41 -25.94 43.06
N GLY A 80 -67.16 -25.61 42.76
CA GLY A 80 -66.13 -25.35 43.77
C GLY A 80 -65.40 -24.05 43.48
N LEU A 81 -65.06 -23.29 44.52
CA LEU A 81 -64.19 -22.13 44.46
C LEU A 81 -63.08 -22.29 45.49
N ALA A 82 -61.84 -22.30 45.04
CA ALA A 82 -60.65 -22.23 45.88
C ALA A 82 -60.01 -20.85 45.70
N VAL A 83 -59.67 -20.17 46.80
CA VAL A 83 -58.90 -18.92 46.79
C VAL A 83 -57.65 -19.14 47.63
N GLU A 84 -56.49 -18.82 47.06
CA GLU A 84 -55.18 -19.18 47.60
C GLU A 84 -54.28 -17.95 47.67
N ALA A 85 -53.55 -17.82 48.78
CA ALA A 85 -52.48 -16.85 48.94
C ALA A 85 -51.18 -17.58 49.28
N GLY A 86 -50.11 -17.25 48.58
CA GLY A 86 -48.81 -17.90 48.72
C GLY A 86 -47.67 -16.92 48.97
N TYR A 87 -46.64 -17.39 49.66
CA TYR A 87 -45.41 -16.65 49.90
C TYR A 87 -44.18 -17.55 49.71
N GLY A 88 -43.23 -17.10 48.90
CA GLY A 88 -41.96 -17.77 48.64
C GLY A 88 -40.76 -16.93 49.06
N LEU A 89 -39.75 -17.57 49.64
CA LEU A 89 -38.54 -16.91 50.13
C LEU A 89 -37.28 -17.73 49.78
N GLU A 90 -36.21 -17.03 49.41
CA GLU A 90 -34.87 -17.60 49.34
C GLU A 90 -34.23 -17.60 50.73
N LEU A 91 -33.87 -18.79 51.21
CA LEU A 91 -33.30 -19.01 52.54
C LEU A 91 -31.77 -18.92 52.52
N ALA A 92 -31.16 -19.40 51.44
CA ALA A 92 -29.73 -19.36 51.16
C ALA A 92 -29.54 -19.49 49.64
N ASP A 93 -28.33 -19.25 49.13
CA ASP A 93 -28.04 -19.33 47.70
C ASP A 93 -28.50 -20.67 47.11
N GLY A 94 -29.52 -20.60 46.24
CA GLY A 94 -30.13 -21.75 45.59
C GLY A 94 -31.15 -22.54 46.43
N LEU A 95 -31.24 -22.31 47.75
CA LEU A 95 -32.21 -22.95 48.65
C LEU A 95 -33.43 -22.04 48.88
N VAL A 96 -34.59 -22.49 48.40
CA VAL A 96 -35.84 -21.73 48.50
C VAL A 96 -36.92 -22.52 49.21
N ALA A 97 -37.82 -21.82 49.90
CA ALA A 97 -38.99 -22.39 50.55
C ALA A 97 -40.24 -21.58 50.23
N GLY A 98 -41.41 -22.20 50.36
CA GLY A 98 -42.68 -21.50 50.16
C GLY A 98 -43.83 -22.15 50.91
N LEU A 99 -44.85 -21.33 51.17
CA LEU A 99 -46.09 -21.71 51.85
C LEU A 99 -47.28 -21.15 51.08
N THR A 100 -48.37 -21.92 51.03
CA THR A 100 -49.66 -21.47 50.51
C THR A 100 -50.75 -21.76 51.53
N ALA A 101 -51.69 -20.83 51.68
CA ALA A 101 -52.92 -21.03 52.44
C ALA A 101 -54.11 -20.82 51.50
N GLY A 102 -55.04 -21.77 51.52
CA GLY A 102 -56.23 -21.79 50.65
C GLY A 102 -57.53 -21.87 51.45
N LEU A 103 -58.55 -21.19 50.96
CA LEU A 103 -59.94 -21.36 51.38
C LEU A 103 -60.72 -22.01 50.24
N VAL A 104 -61.35 -23.14 50.51
CA VAL A 104 -62.13 -23.90 49.53
C VAL A 104 -63.60 -23.85 49.94
N HIS A 105 -64.46 -23.48 49.01
CA HIS A 105 -65.91 -23.49 49.15
C HIS A 105 -66.52 -24.36 48.06
N GLN A 106 -67.24 -25.41 48.45
CA GLN A 106 -67.91 -26.33 47.53
C GLN A 106 -69.42 -26.26 47.73
N ARG A 107 -70.16 -26.41 46.64
CA ARG A 107 -71.61 -26.51 46.62
C ARG A 107 -72.03 -27.69 45.77
N LEU A 108 -72.90 -28.51 46.31
CA LEU A 108 -73.54 -29.64 45.62
C LEU A 108 -75.05 -29.51 45.82
N ASP A 109 -75.77 -29.23 44.74
CA ASP A 109 -77.20 -28.88 44.81
C ASP A 109 -77.45 -27.73 45.83
N THR A 110 -78.16 -28.02 46.93
CA THR A 110 -78.47 -27.07 48.02
C THR A 110 -77.48 -27.09 49.18
N HIS A 111 -76.53 -28.03 49.19
CA HIS A 111 -75.58 -28.21 50.29
C HIS A 111 -74.26 -27.51 50.00
N THR A 112 -73.61 -27.02 51.05
CA THR A 112 -72.32 -26.32 50.94
C THR A 112 -71.34 -26.81 51.99
N ALA A 113 -70.06 -26.87 51.62
CA ALA A 113 -68.95 -27.14 52.52
C ALA A 113 -67.88 -26.06 52.35
N THR A 114 -67.26 -25.63 53.45
CA THR A 114 -66.13 -24.70 53.44
C THR A 114 -65.00 -25.29 54.25
N GLY A 115 -63.79 -25.27 53.69
CA GLY A 115 -62.59 -25.77 54.35
C GLY A 115 -61.38 -24.91 54.08
N VAL A 116 -60.33 -25.18 54.84
CA VAL A 116 -59.02 -24.51 54.70
C VAL A 116 -57.96 -25.55 54.40
N GLY A 117 -57.02 -25.21 53.53
CA GLY A 117 -55.91 -26.06 53.14
C GLY A 117 -54.59 -25.30 53.19
N PHE A 118 -53.50 -26.03 53.40
CA PHE A 118 -52.16 -25.49 53.47
C PHE A 118 -51.19 -26.34 52.64
N ASP A 119 -50.29 -25.66 51.95
CA ASP A 119 -49.18 -26.28 51.23
C ASP A 119 -47.85 -25.76 51.76
N ALA A 120 -46.84 -26.62 51.77
CA ALA A 120 -45.48 -26.27 52.10
C ALA A 120 -44.51 -26.94 51.14
N GLY A 121 -43.45 -26.22 50.77
CA GLY A 121 -42.45 -26.76 49.85
C GLY A 121 -41.07 -26.20 50.08
N ILE A 122 -40.08 -26.97 49.63
CA ILE A 122 -38.68 -26.58 49.58
C ILE A 122 -38.08 -27.03 48.25
N GLN A 123 -37.18 -26.22 47.69
CA GLN A 123 -36.41 -26.57 46.49
C GLN A 123 -34.96 -26.15 46.66
N TYR A 124 -34.04 -26.92 46.09
CA TYR A 124 -32.63 -26.59 46.02
C TYR A 124 -32.13 -26.64 44.58
N ARG A 125 -31.67 -25.50 44.07
CA ARG A 125 -30.95 -25.37 42.81
C ARG A 125 -29.46 -25.40 43.09
N PHE A 126 -28.77 -26.37 42.51
CA PHE A 126 -27.33 -26.52 42.72
C PHE A 126 -26.53 -25.44 41.97
N PRO A 127 -25.32 -25.08 42.43
CA PRO A 127 -24.49 -24.02 41.82
C PRO A 127 -24.05 -24.26 40.36
N PHE A 128 -24.19 -25.49 39.86
CA PHE A 128 -23.89 -25.86 38.49
C PHE A 128 -25.12 -25.77 37.56
N ASP A 129 -26.24 -25.23 38.05
CA ASP A 129 -27.48 -24.83 37.36
C ASP A 129 -28.24 -25.91 36.57
N TRP A 130 -27.65 -27.08 36.31
CA TRP A 130 -28.30 -28.16 35.56
C TRP A 130 -29.22 -29.05 36.42
N LEU A 131 -29.21 -28.92 37.75
CA LEU A 131 -30.02 -29.77 38.65
C LEU A 131 -30.80 -28.94 39.66
N THR A 132 -32.10 -29.23 39.77
CA THR A 132 -32.95 -28.77 40.87
C THR A 132 -33.67 -29.95 41.48
N VAL A 133 -33.71 -30.02 42.81
CA VAL A 133 -34.48 -31.02 43.56
C VAL A 133 -35.52 -30.33 44.43
N GLY A 134 -36.67 -30.97 44.63
CA GLY A 134 -37.77 -30.38 45.38
C GLY A 134 -38.55 -31.40 46.18
N LEU A 135 -39.14 -30.92 47.28
CA LEU A 135 -40.13 -31.63 48.08
C LEU A 135 -41.30 -30.68 48.37
N ALA A 136 -42.52 -31.19 48.28
CA ALA A 136 -43.74 -30.47 48.65
C ALA A 136 -44.70 -31.38 49.41
N ALA A 137 -45.42 -30.78 50.36
CA ALA A 137 -46.59 -31.35 50.99
C ALA A 137 -47.78 -30.44 50.63
N ARG A 138 -48.84 -31.03 50.06
CA ARG A 138 -49.99 -30.25 49.56
C ARG A 138 -51.31 -30.70 50.18
N ASN A 139 -52.29 -29.80 50.15
CA ASN A 139 -53.66 -29.97 50.62
C ASN A 139 -53.76 -30.44 52.08
N LEU A 140 -52.85 -29.98 52.95
CA LEU A 140 -52.90 -30.30 54.37
C LEU A 140 -54.02 -29.51 55.06
N GLY A 141 -54.94 -30.18 55.73
CA GLY A 141 -56.01 -29.51 56.46
C GLY A 141 -57.02 -30.47 57.08
N PRO A 142 -57.98 -29.94 57.85
CA PRO A 142 -59.06 -30.74 58.40
C PRO A 142 -59.99 -31.27 57.28
N PRO A 143 -60.69 -32.39 57.52
CA PRO A 143 -61.67 -32.90 56.56
C PRO A 143 -62.82 -31.91 56.33
N LEU A 144 -63.36 -31.92 55.12
CA LEU A 144 -64.55 -31.18 54.72
C LEU A 144 -65.82 -31.94 55.12
N SER A 145 -66.85 -31.23 55.57
CA SER A 145 -68.17 -31.82 55.85
C SER A 145 -69.27 -31.03 55.14
N PHE A 146 -70.13 -31.73 54.39
CA PHE A 146 -71.30 -31.15 53.71
C PHE A 146 -72.55 -31.17 54.59
N VAL A 147 -72.78 -32.28 55.30
CA VAL A 147 -73.95 -32.47 56.19
C VAL A 147 -73.53 -33.14 57.49
N SER A 148 -72.98 -34.35 57.42
CA SER A 148 -72.51 -35.11 58.60
C SER A 148 -71.32 -36.02 58.34
N GLU A 149 -71.02 -36.33 57.08
CA GLU A 149 -69.89 -37.16 56.68
C GLU A 149 -68.66 -36.29 56.45
N GLU A 150 -67.52 -36.71 57.01
CA GLU A 150 -66.23 -36.04 56.89
C GLU A 150 -65.44 -36.65 55.73
N THR A 151 -65.05 -35.83 54.76
CA THR A 151 -64.18 -36.21 53.64
C THR A 151 -62.81 -35.58 53.82
N PRO A 152 -61.72 -36.36 53.95
CA PRO A 152 -60.37 -35.79 54.08
C PRO A 152 -60.01 -34.97 52.84
N LEU A 153 -59.17 -33.95 53.02
CA LEU A 153 -58.56 -33.27 51.88
C LEU A 153 -57.57 -34.22 51.17
N PRO A 154 -57.37 -34.06 49.84
CA PRO A 154 -56.47 -34.89 49.04
C PRO A 154 -55.00 -34.58 49.33
N ALA A 155 -54.58 -34.87 50.55
CA ALA A 155 -53.27 -34.56 51.09
C ALA A 155 -52.22 -35.47 50.48
N ASN A 156 -51.16 -34.89 49.92
CA ASN A 156 -50.10 -35.66 49.28
C ASN A 156 -48.71 -35.09 49.56
N LEU A 157 -47.71 -35.95 49.35
CA LEU A 157 -46.29 -35.62 49.39
C LEU A 157 -45.69 -35.83 48.00
N VAL A 158 -44.97 -34.85 47.48
CA VAL A 158 -44.34 -34.90 46.16
C VAL A 158 -42.85 -34.64 46.27
N GLY A 159 -42.04 -35.56 45.77
CA GLY A 159 -40.61 -35.38 45.57
C GLY A 159 -40.28 -35.31 44.09
N GLY A 160 -39.44 -34.37 43.68
CA GLY A 160 -39.20 -34.08 42.27
C GLY A 160 -37.75 -33.72 41.96
N VAL A 161 -37.34 -34.03 40.73
CA VAL A 161 -36.04 -33.69 40.15
C VAL A 161 -36.25 -33.05 38.79
N ASN A 162 -35.65 -31.88 38.57
CA ASN A 162 -35.56 -31.21 37.28
C ASN A 162 -34.10 -31.16 36.82
N MET A 163 -33.86 -31.56 35.57
CA MET A 163 -32.57 -31.43 34.90
C MET A 163 -32.65 -30.45 33.75
N SER A 164 -31.76 -29.45 33.74
CA SER A 164 -31.66 -28.40 32.72
C SER A 164 -30.40 -28.62 31.87
N LEU A 165 -30.59 -28.97 30.60
CA LEU A 165 -29.55 -29.35 29.66
C LEU A 165 -29.53 -28.36 28.47
N LEU A 166 -28.47 -28.41 27.66
CA LEU A 166 -28.31 -27.56 26.46
C LEU A 166 -28.48 -26.06 26.77
N GLY A 167 -27.83 -25.56 27.82
CA GLY A 167 -27.96 -24.14 28.22
C GLY A 167 -29.33 -23.73 28.75
N GLY A 168 -30.23 -24.70 29.00
CA GLY A 168 -31.60 -24.46 29.48
C GLY A 168 -32.69 -24.72 28.45
N GLU A 169 -32.32 -25.00 27.20
CA GLU A 169 -33.26 -25.30 26.12
C GLU A 169 -34.03 -26.60 26.36
N LEU A 170 -33.38 -27.62 26.95
CA LEU A 170 -33.98 -28.92 27.23
C LEU A 170 -34.14 -29.12 28.75
N GLN A 171 -35.36 -29.29 29.22
CA GLN A 171 -35.69 -29.60 30.61
C GLN A 171 -36.28 -31.00 30.72
N LEU A 172 -35.78 -31.81 31.63
CA LEU A 172 -36.31 -33.14 31.97
C LEU A 172 -36.80 -33.14 33.41
N ASN A 173 -37.97 -33.72 33.65
CA ASN A 173 -38.61 -33.77 34.97
C ASN A 173 -38.94 -35.21 35.35
N LEU A 174 -38.71 -35.55 36.61
CA LEU A 174 -39.13 -36.79 37.24
C LEU A 174 -39.70 -36.49 38.62
N ASP A 175 -40.95 -36.87 38.85
CA ASP A 175 -41.64 -36.65 40.11
C ASP A 175 -42.26 -37.95 40.64
N ALA A 176 -42.27 -38.10 41.97
CA ALA A 176 -42.96 -39.17 42.67
C ALA A 176 -43.93 -38.55 43.67
N GLU A 177 -45.18 -39.00 43.62
CA GLU A 177 -46.29 -38.47 44.39
C GLU A 177 -46.94 -39.56 45.24
N TYR A 178 -47.12 -39.28 46.53
CA TYR A 178 -47.70 -40.18 47.51
C TYR A 178 -48.93 -39.57 48.19
N HIS A 179 -50.11 -40.17 47.99
CA HIS A 179 -51.36 -39.73 48.61
C HIS A 179 -51.52 -40.32 50.02
N LEU A 180 -51.87 -39.46 50.99
CA LEU A 180 -51.97 -39.80 52.41
C LEU A 180 -53.38 -40.29 52.78
N ASP A 181 -54.38 -39.94 51.99
CA ASP A 181 -55.80 -40.08 52.25
C ASP A 181 -56.46 -41.25 51.49
N ASP A 182 -55.88 -41.69 50.36
CA ASP A 182 -56.44 -42.79 49.55
C ASP A 182 -55.91 -44.17 50.00
N ALA A 183 -56.80 -45.18 50.05
CA ALA A 183 -56.47 -46.56 50.42
C ALA A 183 -56.14 -47.47 49.23
N LEU A 184 -56.52 -47.10 48.00
CA LEU A 184 -56.41 -47.96 46.81
C LEU A 184 -55.25 -47.56 45.88
N ASP A 185 -55.06 -46.26 45.60
CA ASP A 185 -54.05 -45.78 44.65
C ASP A 185 -53.13 -44.71 45.29
N ARG A 186 -52.10 -45.16 46.01
CA ARG A 186 -51.24 -44.27 46.80
C ARG A 186 -50.06 -43.66 46.06
N PHE A 187 -49.60 -44.26 44.97
CA PHE A 187 -48.32 -43.91 44.36
C PHE A 187 -48.50 -43.55 42.88
N TYR A 188 -48.03 -42.35 42.53
CA TYR A 188 -47.96 -41.86 41.16
C TYR A 188 -46.53 -41.48 40.82
N ALA A 189 -46.15 -41.69 39.56
CA ALA A 189 -44.86 -41.27 39.03
C ALA A 189 -45.08 -40.46 37.76
N HIS A 190 -44.39 -39.34 37.64
CA HIS A 190 -44.46 -38.45 36.50
C HIS A 190 -43.10 -38.33 35.84
N ALA A 191 -43.08 -38.38 34.51
CA ALA A 191 -41.92 -38.09 33.71
C ALA A 191 -42.28 -37.07 32.64
N GLY A 192 -41.44 -36.06 32.43
CA GLY A 192 -41.71 -35.00 31.47
C GLY A 192 -40.45 -34.51 30.77
N ALA A 193 -40.61 -34.02 29.55
CA ALA A 193 -39.58 -33.33 28.81
C ALA A 193 -40.15 -32.06 28.16
N GLU A 194 -39.36 -31.00 28.17
CA GLU A 194 -39.64 -29.74 27.52
C GLU A 194 -38.44 -29.30 26.69
N TYR A 195 -38.67 -28.97 25.41
CA TYR A 195 -37.66 -28.40 24.54
C TYR A 195 -38.11 -27.02 24.05
N THR A 196 -37.29 -25.99 24.29
CA THR A 196 -37.56 -24.61 23.89
C THR A 196 -36.74 -24.25 22.66
N VAL A 197 -37.44 -23.87 21.59
CA VAL A 197 -36.89 -23.50 20.30
C VAL A 197 -36.83 -21.98 20.19
N PHE A 198 -35.62 -21.42 20.00
CA PHE A 198 -35.35 -19.98 19.87
C PHE A 198 -35.98 -19.12 20.99
N ASP A 199 -36.03 -19.62 22.22
CA ASP A 199 -36.66 -18.95 23.38
C ASP A 199 -38.13 -18.53 23.15
N THR A 200 -38.80 -19.11 22.14
CA THR A 200 -40.11 -18.66 21.65
C THR A 200 -41.14 -19.78 21.68
N VAL A 201 -40.77 -20.99 21.24
CA VAL A 201 -41.70 -22.12 21.14
C VAL A 201 -41.26 -23.24 22.08
N ALA A 202 -42.09 -23.57 23.06
CA ALA A 202 -41.86 -24.70 23.97
C ALA A 202 -42.68 -25.92 23.52
N LEU A 203 -42.01 -27.03 23.27
CA LEU A 203 -42.66 -28.32 22.99
C LEU A 203 -42.54 -29.20 24.22
N ARG A 204 -43.66 -29.80 24.64
CA ARG A 204 -43.74 -30.56 25.91
C ARG A 204 -44.35 -31.92 25.67
N VAL A 205 -43.75 -32.92 26.30
CA VAL A 205 -44.29 -34.28 26.37
C VAL A 205 -44.17 -34.79 27.80
N GLY A 206 -45.12 -35.60 28.23
CA GLY A 206 -45.10 -36.17 29.56
C GLY A 206 -45.86 -37.47 29.66
N TYR A 207 -45.56 -38.23 30.71
CA TYR A 207 -46.21 -39.48 31.04
C TYR A 207 -46.44 -39.55 32.55
N THR A 208 -47.66 -39.89 32.93
CA THR A 208 -48.05 -40.14 34.32
C THR A 208 -48.43 -41.60 34.50
N HIS A 209 -47.71 -42.30 35.37
CA HIS A 209 -48.01 -43.65 35.81
C HIS A 209 -48.80 -43.59 37.13
N GLY A 210 -49.84 -44.42 37.26
CA GLY A 210 -50.63 -44.51 38.49
C GLY A 210 -52.16 -44.52 38.29
N TYR A 211 -52.67 -44.38 37.05
CA TYR A 211 -54.12 -44.42 36.72
C TYR A 211 -54.81 -45.79 36.90
N GLY A 212 -54.23 -46.71 37.69
CA GLY A 212 -54.82 -48.02 37.99
C GLY A 212 -55.07 -48.93 36.78
N SER A 213 -55.96 -49.91 36.96
CA SER A 213 -56.34 -50.91 35.94
C SER A 213 -57.30 -50.39 34.85
N GLN A 214 -57.74 -49.13 34.95
CA GLN A 214 -58.74 -48.51 34.06
C GLN A 214 -58.13 -47.63 32.93
N GLY A 215 -56.80 -47.51 32.85
CA GLY A 215 -56.15 -46.57 31.93
C GLY A 215 -55.83 -47.08 30.51
N GLY A 216 -55.77 -48.39 30.28
CA GLY A 216 -55.21 -48.92 29.03
C GLY A 216 -53.74 -48.54 28.79
N SER A 217 -53.17 -48.91 27.64
CA SER A 217 -51.72 -48.79 27.39
C SER A 217 -51.21 -47.37 27.09
N LEU A 218 -52.11 -46.39 26.94
CA LEU A 218 -51.78 -45.01 26.55
C LEU A 218 -52.30 -43.96 27.54
N ALA A 219 -52.94 -44.34 28.65
CA ALA A 219 -53.31 -43.38 29.70
C ALA A 219 -52.08 -42.74 30.33
N GLY A 220 -52.21 -41.47 30.68
CA GLY A 220 -51.18 -40.65 31.27
C GLY A 220 -50.22 -40.00 30.29
N LEU A 221 -50.28 -40.33 29.00
CA LEU A 221 -49.55 -39.58 27.97
C LEU A 221 -50.14 -38.17 27.84
N SER A 222 -49.24 -37.19 27.80
CA SER A 222 -49.56 -35.78 27.62
C SER A 222 -48.63 -35.13 26.61
N ALA A 223 -49.16 -34.15 25.89
CA ALA A 223 -48.42 -33.33 24.95
C ALA A 223 -48.88 -31.88 25.06
N GLY A 224 -47.96 -30.93 24.85
CA GLY A 224 -48.30 -29.52 24.89
C GLY A 224 -47.36 -28.66 24.07
N VAL A 225 -47.86 -27.47 23.72
CA VAL A 225 -47.11 -26.43 23.03
C VAL A 225 -47.29 -25.11 23.78
N GLY A 226 -46.20 -24.35 23.90
CA GLY A 226 -46.17 -23.02 24.45
C GLY A 226 -45.59 -22.04 23.43
N LEU A 227 -46.15 -20.85 23.33
CA LEU A 227 -45.66 -19.77 22.48
C LEU A 227 -45.44 -18.51 23.32
N GLN A 228 -44.23 -17.96 23.28
CA GLN A 228 -43.86 -16.75 24.00
C GLN A 228 -43.65 -15.57 23.04
N VAL A 229 -44.44 -14.52 23.17
CA VAL A 229 -44.38 -13.32 22.32
C VAL A 229 -44.49 -12.06 23.18
N VAL A 230 -43.40 -11.31 23.30
CA VAL A 230 -43.36 -9.98 23.95
C VAL A 230 -43.99 -9.99 25.36
N GLY A 231 -43.50 -10.88 26.22
CA GLY A 231 -44.02 -11.05 27.59
C GLY A 231 -45.35 -11.79 27.70
N LEU A 232 -46.08 -12.02 26.59
CA LEU A 232 -47.24 -12.92 26.56
C LEU A 232 -46.81 -14.36 26.38
N THR A 233 -47.47 -15.28 27.08
CA THR A 233 -47.29 -16.73 26.92
C THR A 233 -48.64 -17.37 26.61
N PHE A 234 -48.73 -18.14 25.53
CA PHE A 234 -49.89 -18.94 25.18
C PHE A 234 -49.54 -20.41 25.32
N ASP A 235 -50.28 -21.17 26.13
CA ASP A 235 -50.04 -22.59 26.34
C ASP A 235 -51.27 -23.41 25.94
N PHE A 236 -51.03 -24.53 25.28
CA PHE A 236 -52.03 -25.57 25.00
C PHE A 236 -51.48 -26.91 25.43
N ALA A 237 -52.28 -27.72 26.12
CA ALA A 237 -51.91 -29.07 26.52
C ALA A 237 -53.09 -30.04 26.39
N TYR A 238 -52.75 -31.28 26.05
CA TYR A 238 -53.66 -32.42 26.01
C TYR A 238 -53.11 -33.53 26.90
N THR A 239 -53.98 -34.15 27.70
CA THR A 239 -53.65 -35.33 28.51
C THR A 239 -54.66 -36.43 28.24
N ASN A 240 -54.18 -37.63 27.94
CA ASN A 240 -55.02 -38.82 27.75
C ASN A 240 -55.30 -39.50 29.10
N GLN A 241 -56.56 -39.62 29.49
CA GLN A 241 -57.00 -40.27 30.74
C GLN A 241 -57.54 -41.69 30.50
N GLY A 242 -57.28 -42.29 29.33
CA GLY A 242 -57.75 -43.64 29.01
C GLY A 242 -59.25 -43.67 28.74
N GLU A 243 -59.98 -44.55 29.42
CA GLU A 243 -61.43 -44.74 29.21
C GLU A 243 -62.26 -43.50 29.60
N LEU A 244 -61.71 -42.61 30.43
CA LEU A 244 -62.33 -41.33 30.82
C LEU A 244 -62.24 -40.25 29.73
N GLY A 245 -61.49 -40.51 28.65
CA GLY A 245 -61.30 -39.56 27.55
C GLY A 245 -60.11 -38.62 27.75
N GLY A 246 -60.14 -37.47 27.07
CA GLY A 246 -59.04 -36.51 27.04
C GLY A 246 -59.31 -35.23 27.82
N THR A 247 -58.29 -34.70 28.49
CA THR A 247 -58.31 -33.38 29.12
C THR A 247 -57.63 -32.36 28.21
N TYR A 248 -58.27 -31.22 27.98
CA TYR A 248 -57.71 -30.12 27.20
C TYR A 248 -57.49 -28.90 28.11
N ARG A 249 -56.29 -28.32 28.08
CA ARG A 249 -55.94 -27.13 28.85
C ARG A 249 -55.43 -26.03 27.94
N VAL A 250 -55.95 -24.82 28.12
CA VAL A 250 -55.50 -23.58 27.48
C VAL A 250 -55.01 -22.63 28.56
N GLY A 251 -53.87 -21.99 28.36
CA GLY A 251 -53.28 -21.02 29.28
C GLY A 251 -52.88 -19.73 28.58
N LEU A 252 -53.01 -18.61 29.28
CA LEU A 252 -52.53 -17.29 28.89
C LEU A 252 -51.75 -16.68 30.06
N GLY A 253 -50.52 -16.25 29.82
CA GLY A 253 -49.68 -15.56 30.81
C GLY A 253 -49.19 -14.22 30.31
N TYR A 254 -48.89 -13.30 31.23
CA TYR A 254 -48.22 -12.05 30.94
C TYR A 254 -47.16 -11.73 32.01
N ASP A 255 -45.92 -11.51 31.57
CA ASP A 255 -44.78 -11.05 32.38
C ASP A 255 -44.60 -9.53 32.21
N PHE A 256 -44.74 -8.77 33.31
CA PHE A 256 -44.80 -7.30 33.27
C PHE A 256 -43.44 -6.62 33.03
N ALA A 257 -42.32 -7.32 33.19
CA ALA A 257 -40.97 -6.73 33.12
C ALA A 257 -40.22 -6.98 31.80
N TYR A 258 -40.85 -7.65 30.81
CA TYR A 258 -40.25 -7.92 29.49
C TYR A 258 -39.63 -6.68 28.81
N LEU A 259 -40.24 -5.50 28.96
CA LEU A 259 -39.76 -4.25 28.34
C LEU A 259 -38.64 -3.55 29.11
N THR A 260 -38.54 -3.78 30.43
CA THR A 260 -37.58 -3.06 31.29
C THR A 260 -36.22 -3.74 31.27
N THR A 261 -36.19 -5.06 31.43
CA THR A 261 -34.94 -5.86 31.47
C THR A 261 -34.24 -5.84 30.11
N ARG A 262 -34.98 -6.02 29.00
CA ARG A 262 -34.40 -6.00 27.65
C ARG A 262 -33.78 -4.65 27.27
N ARG A 263 -34.37 -3.54 27.73
CA ARG A 263 -33.81 -2.19 27.53
C ARG A 263 -32.48 -2.03 28.25
N GLN A 264 -32.39 -2.50 29.49
CA GLN A 264 -31.15 -2.42 30.28
C GLN A 264 -30.02 -3.27 29.70
N THR A 265 -30.32 -4.49 29.25
CA THR A 265 -29.31 -5.37 28.62
C THR A 265 -28.76 -4.77 27.31
N ILE A 266 -29.64 -4.22 26.46
CA ILE A 266 -29.22 -3.55 25.24
C ILE A 266 -28.37 -2.32 25.57
N GLN A 267 -28.78 -1.51 26.54
CA GLN A 267 -28.01 -0.33 26.94
C GLN A 267 -26.63 -0.72 27.48
N ALA A 268 -26.55 -1.72 28.36
CA ALA A 268 -25.27 -2.20 28.89
C ALA A 268 -24.33 -2.73 27.80
N PHE A 269 -24.88 -3.43 26.80
CA PHE A 269 -24.12 -3.89 25.65
C PHE A 269 -23.60 -2.72 24.78
N LEU A 270 -24.44 -1.72 24.53
CA LEU A 270 -24.04 -0.51 23.79
C LEU A 270 -22.98 0.30 24.55
N ASP A 271 -23.12 0.41 25.88
CA ASP A 271 -22.15 1.09 26.74
C ASP A 271 -20.78 0.36 26.70
N GLN A 272 -20.78 -0.97 26.70
CA GLN A 272 -19.57 -1.79 26.59
C GLN A 272 -18.88 -1.60 25.22
N LEU A 273 -19.65 -1.54 24.13
CA LEU A 273 -19.10 -1.26 22.79
C LEU A 273 -18.49 0.14 22.74
N ALA A 274 -19.19 1.16 23.25
CA ALA A 274 -18.68 2.52 23.31
C ALA A 274 -17.40 2.64 24.17
N GLU A 275 -17.29 1.85 25.24
CA GLU A 275 -16.06 1.79 26.05
C GLU A 275 -14.89 1.16 25.27
N GLN A 276 -15.13 0.10 24.50
CA GLN A 276 -14.12 -0.49 23.62
C GLN A 276 -13.67 0.48 22.53
N GLU A 277 -14.60 1.16 21.85
CA GLU A 277 -14.28 2.16 20.82
C GLU A 277 -13.40 3.29 21.39
N ARG A 278 -13.75 3.81 22.58
CA ARG A 278 -12.94 4.82 23.29
C ARG A 278 -11.55 4.29 23.68
N ALA A 279 -11.45 3.05 24.14
CA ALA A 279 -10.16 2.43 24.47
C ALA A 279 -9.25 2.31 23.24
N THR A 280 -9.81 1.88 22.11
CA THR A 280 -9.10 1.80 20.82
C THR A 280 -8.67 3.18 20.33
N SER A 281 -9.56 4.17 20.41
CA SER A 281 -9.23 5.56 20.08
C SER A 281 -8.06 6.09 20.92
N ARG A 282 -8.07 5.86 22.23
CA ARG A 282 -6.98 6.26 23.14
C ARG A 282 -5.66 5.56 22.85
N ALA A 283 -5.68 4.31 22.39
CA ALA A 283 -4.47 3.59 22.00
C ALA A 283 -3.79 4.26 20.78
N PHE A 284 -4.58 4.59 19.74
CA PHE A 284 -4.06 5.33 18.58
C PHE A 284 -3.59 6.74 18.93
N TYR A 285 -4.28 7.43 19.85
CA TYR A 285 -3.81 8.71 20.37
C TYR A 285 -2.44 8.59 21.07
N SER A 286 -2.22 7.54 21.86
CA SER A 286 -0.92 7.28 22.48
C SER A 286 0.18 7.01 21.45
N GLU A 287 -0.13 6.24 20.40
CA GLU A 287 0.80 6.00 19.28
C GLU A 287 1.17 7.32 18.58
N GLY A 288 0.18 8.18 18.34
CA GLY A 288 0.41 9.51 17.76
C GLY A 288 1.29 10.40 18.64
N GLN A 289 1.10 10.38 19.96
CA GLN A 289 1.97 11.11 20.91
C GLN A 289 3.41 10.58 20.89
N GLU A 290 3.60 9.27 20.78
CA GLU A 290 4.95 8.69 20.64
C GLU A 290 5.62 9.14 19.34
N ALA A 291 4.90 9.11 18.22
CA ALA A 291 5.40 9.58 16.93
C ALA A 291 5.75 11.08 16.95
N MET A 292 4.93 11.91 17.62
CA MET A 292 5.23 13.33 17.87
C MET A 292 6.53 13.50 18.64
N SER A 293 6.76 12.72 19.69
CA SER A 293 8.00 12.80 20.49
C SER A 293 9.26 12.45 19.71
N ARG A 294 9.12 11.73 18.59
CA ARG A 294 10.19 11.33 17.68
C ARG A 294 10.25 12.18 16.41
N GLU A 295 9.53 13.30 16.37
CA GLU A 295 9.46 14.21 15.22
C GLU A 295 8.99 13.54 13.90
N ARG A 296 8.21 12.46 14.02
CA ARG A 296 7.59 11.77 12.88
C ARG A 296 6.16 12.26 12.70
N TYR A 297 6.04 13.53 12.33
CA TYR A 297 4.77 14.26 12.36
C TYR A 297 3.70 13.69 11.40
N ALA A 298 4.09 13.17 10.24
CA ALA A 298 3.15 12.53 9.31
C ALA A 298 2.57 11.21 9.87
N GLU A 299 3.40 10.38 10.50
CA GLU A 299 2.96 9.17 11.22
C GLU A 299 2.04 9.54 12.39
N ALA A 300 2.38 10.60 13.14
CA ALA A 300 1.57 11.10 14.23
C ALA A 300 0.18 11.57 13.76
N ALA A 301 0.11 12.36 12.69
CA ALA A 301 -1.15 12.79 12.09
C ALA A 301 -2.00 11.59 11.67
N SER A 302 -1.40 10.57 11.05
CA SER A 302 -2.13 9.34 10.68
C SER A 302 -2.70 8.60 11.90
N ALA A 303 -1.94 8.52 12.99
CA ALA A 303 -2.40 7.88 14.23
C ALA A 303 -3.51 8.69 14.92
N PHE A 304 -3.41 10.01 14.96
CA PHE A 304 -4.48 10.87 15.50
C PHE A 304 -5.76 10.81 14.67
N ASP A 305 -5.66 10.75 13.34
CA ASP A 305 -6.81 10.56 12.45
C ASP A 305 -7.52 9.23 12.73
N LYS A 306 -6.76 8.13 12.89
CA LYS A 306 -7.33 6.84 13.32
C LYS A 306 -8.05 6.96 14.67
N ALA A 307 -7.48 7.69 15.64
CA ALA A 307 -8.14 7.92 16.91
C ALA A 307 -9.49 8.62 16.74
N LEU A 308 -9.58 9.62 15.84
CA LEU A 308 -10.81 10.36 15.55
C LEU A 308 -11.84 9.55 14.76
N ILE A 309 -11.42 8.57 13.95
CA ILE A 309 -12.35 7.63 13.30
C ILE A 309 -13.10 6.80 14.34
N TRP A 310 -12.39 6.37 15.40
CA TRP A 310 -12.99 5.59 16.50
C TRP A 310 -13.77 6.46 17.50
N ASP A 311 -13.31 7.68 17.78
CA ASP A 311 -14.02 8.65 18.62
C ASP A 311 -13.92 10.07 18.02
N PRO A 312 -14.89 10.47 17.17
CA PRO A 312 -14.90 11.79 16.55
C PRO A 312 -15.05 12.95 17.56
N SER A 313 -15.44 12.67 18.80
CA SER A 313 -15.61 13.66 19.86
C SER A 313 -14.35 13.85 20.71
N PHE A 314 -13.26 13.14 20.41
CA PHE A 314 -12.01 13.22 21.16
C PHE A 314 -11.23 14.50 20.85
N VAL A 315 -11.54 15.55 21.60
CA VAL A 315 -11.00 16.91 21.41
C VAL A 315 -9.47 16.96 21.42
N GLU A 316 -8.82 16.26 22.34
CA GLU A 316 -7.36 16.25 22.45
C GLU A 316 -6.70 15.62 21.22
N ALA A 317 -7.30 14.58 20.64
CA ALA A 317 -6.82 13.96 19.40
C ALA A 317 -6.97 14.90 18.20
N ALA A 318 -8.07 15.65 18.12
CA ALA A 318 -8.30 16.64 17.05
C ALA A 318 -7.25 17.76 17.09
N LEU A 319 -7.01 18.35 18.26
CA LEU A 319 -5.99 19.38 18.43
C LEU A 319 -4.57 18.84 18.13
N ALA A 320 -4.29 17.61 18.53
CA ALA A 320 -3.00 16.97 18.26
C ALA A 320 -2.82 16.64 16.78
N TYR A 321 -3.88 16.24 16.08
CA TYR A 321 -3.89 16.04 14.64
C TYR A 321 -3.55 17.32 13.89
N ASP A 322 -4.28 18.41 14.15
CA ASP A 322 -4.04 19.70 13.49
C ASP A 322 -2.60 20.18 13.69
N LYS A 323 -2.09 20.03 14.93
CA LYS A 323 -0.71 20.34 15.26
C LYS A 323 0.29 19.44 14.51
N ALA A 324 0.04 18.14 14.43
CA ALA A 324 0.92 17.20 13.74
C ALA A 324 0.96 17.47 12.23
N VAL A 325 -0.18 17.78 11.61
CA VAL A 325 -0.25 18.16 10.18
C VAL A 325 0.55 19.43 9.92
N GLY A 326 0.39 20.46 10.77
CA GLY A 326 1.17 21.70 10.67
C GLY A 326 2.68 21.44 10.74
N LEU A 327 3.14 20.71 11.75
CA LEU A 327 4.56 20.38 11.92
C LEU A 327 5.11 19.48 10.81
N ALA A 328 4.29 18.56 10.28
CA ALA A 328 4.68 17.71 9.15
C ALA A 328 4.95 18.55 7.91
N ARG A 329 4.07 19.51 7.61
CA ARG A 329 4.22 20.45 6.50
C ARG A 329 5.45 21.33 6.67
N GLU A 330 5.67 21.91 7.86
CA GLU A 330 6.86 22.71 8.15
C GLU A 330 8.15 21.92 7.95
N LYS A 331 8.20 20.67 8.46
CA LYS A 331 9.35 19.78 8.30
C LYS A 331 9.61 19.42 6.84
N GLU A 332 8.56 19.08 6.09
CA GLU A 332 8.68 18.75 4.67
C GLU A 332 9.21 19.96 3.87
N ILE A 333 8.69 21.16 4.12
CA ILE A 333 9.23 22.38 3.50
C ILE A 333 10.72 22.56 3.82
N ALA A 334 11.12 22.38 5.08
CA ALA A 334 12.53 22.50 5.48
C ALA A 334 13.45 21.46 4.80
N ASP A 335 12.99 20.21 4.67
CA ASP A 335 13.73 19.14 3.99
C ASP A 335 13.87 19.45 2.49
N ARG A 336 12.79 19.90 1.83
CA ARG A 336 12.79 20.33 0.42
C ARG A 336 13.75 21.49 0.18
N LEU A 337 13.72 22.50 1.04
CA LEU A 337 14.65 23.63 0.96
C LEU A 337 16.10 23.17 1.09
N SER A 338 16.39 22.29 2.05
CA SER A 338 17.74 21.75 2.27
C SER A 338 18.26 20.99 1.05
N VAL A 339 17.42 20.15 0.42
CA VAL A 339 17.79 19.41 -0.80
C VAL A 339 17.96 20.37 -1.97
N GLY A 340 17.06 21.34 -2.15
CA GLY A 340 17.17 22.38 -3.17
C GLY A 340 18.44 23.21 -3.05
N GLU A 341 18.86 23.56 -1.84
CA GLU A 341 20.13 24.25 -1.59
C GLU A 341 21.36 23.38 -1.93
N LEU A 342 21.29 22.06 -1.74
CA LEU A 342 22.36 21.15 -2.19
C LEU A 342 22.47 21.15 -3.72
N TYR A 343 21.34 21.18 -4.43
CA TYR A 343 21.34 21.32 -5.90
C TYR A 343 21.89 22.66 -6.37
N LEU A 344 21.60 23.76 -5.64
CA LEU A 344 22.23 25.05 -5.91
C LEU A 344 23.76 25.01 -5.81
N LYS A 345 24.31 24.27 -4.84
CA LYS A 345 25.77 24.14 -4.66
C LYS A 345 26.47 23.41 -5.81
N VAL A 346 25.75 22.53 -6.52
CA VAL A 346 26.27 21.82 -7.70
C VAL A 346 25.82 22.46 -9.01
N GLU A 347 25.24 23.66 -8.96
CA GLU A 347 24.74 24.44 -10.11
C GLU A 347 23.68 23.71 -10.94
N ASP A 348 22.97 22.74 -10.34
CA ASP A 348 21.81 22.09 -10.94
C ASP A 348 20.55 22.89 -10.61
N TYR A 349 20.38 24.02 -11.30
CA TYR A 349 19.27 24.94 -11.03
C TYR A 349 17.90 24.36 -11.38
N VAL A 350 17.82 23.37 -12.28
CA VAL A 350 16.56 22.73 -12.66
C VAL A 350 16.04 21.88 -11.49
N SER A 351 16.90 21.02 -10.93
CA SER A 351 16.55 20.21 -9.77
C SER A 351 16.27 21.09 -8.53
N ALA A 352 17.06 22.15 -8.33
CA ALA A 352 16.81 23.11 -7.26
C ALA A 352 15.42 23.78 -7.38
N LEU A 353 15.06 24.25 -8.58
CA LEU A 353 13.75 24.85 -8.84
C LEU A 353 12.59 23.88 -8.58
N ALA A 354 12.77 22.60 -8.93
CA ALA A 354 11.75 21.59 -8.67
C ALA A 354 11.49 21.43 -7.16
N GLU A 355 12.55 21.33 -6.34
CA GLU A 355 12.41 21.21 -4.89
C GLU A 355 11.80 22.46 -4.25
N PHE A 356 12.22 23.66 -4.66
CA PHE A 356 11.64 24.90 -4.15
C PHE A 356 10.19 25.09 -4.60
N SER A 357 9.84 24.67 -5.81
CA SER A 357 8.45 24.71 -6.29
C SER A 357 7.57 23.74 -5.49
N ALA A 358 8.06 22.54 -5.17
CA ALA A 358 7.34 21.60 -4.29
C ALA A 358 7.12 22.18 -2.88
N ALA A 359 8.11 22.88 -2.32
CA ALA A 359 7.93 23.62 -1.07
C ALA A 359 6.87 24.74 -1.19
N LEU A 360 6.78 25.43 -2.33
CA LEU A 360 5.77 26.46 -2.59
C LEU A 360 4.37 25.89 -2.87
N GLU A 361 4.26 24.67 -3.40
CA GLU A 361 2.98 23.96 -3.47
C GLU A 361 2.43 23.66 -2.08
N LEU A 362 3.33 23.31 -1.15
CA LEU A 362 2.97 23.17 0.25
C LEU A 362 2.60 24.52 0.84
N GLU A 363 3.42 25.57 0.70
CA GLU A 363 3.11 26.92 1.22
C GLU A 363 3.48 28.02 0.20
N PRO A 364 2.48 28.55 -0.54
CA PRO A 364 2.73 29.46 -1.68
C PRO A 364 3.45 30.77 -1.34
N GLU A 365 3.30 31.25 -0.11
CA GLU A 365 3.91 32.50 0.36
C GLU A 365 5.16 32.26 1.22
N HIS A 366 5.72 31.05 1.23
CA HIS A 366 6.89 30.74 2.06
C HIS A 366 8.11 31.61 1.64
N PRO A 367 8.56 32.54 2.48
CA PRO A 367 9.43 33.64 2.07
C PRO A 367 10.81 33.17 1.60
N GLU A 368 11.37 32.16 2.28
CA GLU A 368 12.66 31.60 1.91
C GLU A 368 12.59 30.77 0.63
N ALA A 369 11.48 30.04 0.42
CA ALA A 369 11.31 29.21 -0.76
C ALA A 369 11.12 30.08 -2.01
N LEU A 370 10.34 31.16 -1.90
CA LEU A 370 10.19 32.19 -2.93
C LEU A 370 11.55 32.81 -3.29
N ARG A 371 12.34 33.20 -2.29
CA ARG A 371 13.66 33.80 -2.50
C ARG A 371 14.60 32.85 -3.23
N LEU A 372 14.68 31.59 -2.78
CA LEU A 372 15.56 30.58 -3.36
C LEU A 372 15.11 30.15 -4.77
N ALA A 373 13.81 29.98 -5.00
CA ALA A 373 13.25 29.72 -6.32
C ALA A 373 13.56 30.85 -7.30
N THR A 374 13.37 32.11 -6.89
CA THR A 374 13.69 33.27 -7.72
C THR A 374 15.18 33.31 -8.07
N PHE A 375 16.05 33.09 -7.07
CA PHE A 375 17.49 33.01 -7.29
C PHE A 375 17.88 31.91 -8.28
N ALA A 376 17.31 30.70 -8.12
CA ALA A 376 17.56 29.56 -9.00
C ALA A 376 17.08 29.83 -10.44
N ALA A 377 15.91 30.44 -10.61
CA ALA A 377 15.35 30.83 -11.90
C ALA A 377 16.23 31.87 -12.61
N ASP A 378 16.68 32.89 -11.89
CA ASP A 378 17.57 33.93 -12.43
C ASP A 378 18.96 33.36 -12.79
N ALA A 379 19.48 32.43 -12.00
CA ALA A 379 20.74 31.74 -12.28
C ALA A 379 20.63 30.83 -13.50
N LEU A 380 19.56 30.03 -13.60
CA LEU A 380 19.29 29.19 -14.78
C LEU A 380 19.15 30.03 -16.05
N THR A 381 18.43 31.15 -15.96
CA THR A 381 18.25 32.07 -17.09
C THR A 381 19.59 32.64 -17.56
N ARG A 382 20.47 33.03 -16.62
CA ARG A 382 21.84 33.48 -16.95
C ARG A 382 22.67 32.37 -17.58
N GLN A 383 22.64 31.16 -17.03
CA GLN A 383 23.37 30.01 -17.56
C GLN A 383 22.93 29.64 -18.99
N LEU A 384 21.62 29.68 -19.26
CA LEU A 384 21.07 29.46 -20.59
C LEU A 384 21.49 30.58 -21.55
N ALA A 385 21.42 31.84 -21.13
CA ALA A 385 21.86 32.97 -21.95
C ALA A 385 23.37 32.93 -22.26
N GLU A 386 24.21 32.54 -21.31
CA GLU A 386 25.65 32.33 -21.52
C GLU A 386 25.92 31.19 -22.52
N ARG A 387 25.18 30.08 -22.40
CA ARG A 387 25.25 28.96 -23.35
C ARG A 387 24.82 29.39 -24.75
N GLU A 388 23.73 30.13 -24.89
CA GLU A 388 23.25 30.69 -26.16
C GLU A 388 24.27 31.66 -26.78
N ALA A 389 24.85 32.57 -25.98
CA ALA A 389 25.89 33.49 -26.44
C ALA A 389 27.13 32.73 -26.93
N ARG A 390 27.54 31.67 -26.22
CA ARG A 390 28.67 30.83 -26.61
C ARG A 390 28.39 30.07 -27.91
N VAL A 391 27.18 29.54 -28.05
CA VAL A 391 26.71 28.91 -29.30
C VAL A 391 26.74 29.92 -30.45
N ALA A 392 26.28 31.15 -30.25
CA ALA A 392 26.29 32.19 -31.28
C ALA A 392 27.72 32.59 -31.69
N GLU A 393 28.62 32.79 -30.73
CA GLU A 393 30.04 33.10 -30.97
C GLU A 393 30.73 31.98 -31.77
N LEU A 394 30.57 30.72 -31.34
CA LEU A 394 31.14 29.56 -32.03
C LEU A 394 30.54 29.38 -33.43
N SER A 395 29.24 29.61 -33.58
CA SER A 395 28.55 29.55 -34.87
C SER A 395 29.08 30.62 -35.85
N GLN A 396 29.30 31.85 -35.36
CA GLN A 396 29.87 32.93 -36.18
C GLN A 396 31.30 32.59 -36.60
N ARG A 397 32.14 32.16 -35.67
CA ARG A 397 33.51 31.73 -35.97
C ARG A 397 33.53 30.58 -36.99
N ALA A 398 32.66 29.60 -36.84
CA ALA A 398 32.57 28.46 -37.76
C ALA A 398 32.11 28.88 -39.16
N ALA A 399 31.20 29.86 -39.26
CA ALA A 399 30.77 30.46 -40.52
C ALA A 399 31.88 31.30 -41.18
N ASP A 400 32.64 32.08 -40.41
CA ASP A 400 33.76 32.86 -40.91
C ASP A 400 34.88 31.96 -41.46
N LEU A 401 35.18 30.84 -40.79
CA LEU A 401 36.11 29.82 -41.28
C LEU A 401 35.62 29.18 -42.59
N TYR A 402 34.32 28.90 -42.70
CA TYR A 402 33.72 28.42 -43.94
C TYR A 402 33.89 29.43 -45.08
N ALA A 403 33.63 30.72 -44.81
CA ALA A 403 33.75 31.79 -45.78
C ALA A 403 35.21 32.03 -46.22
N ALA A 404 36.17 31.85 -45.30
CA ALA A 404 37.60 31.90 -45.59
C ALA A 404 38.11 30.70 -46.41
N GLY A 405 37.29 29.66 -46.59
CA GLY A 405 37.64 28.44 -47.33
C GLY A 405 38.40 27.40 -46.51
N ASP A 406 38.56 27.62 -45.20
CA ASP A 406 39.11 26.63 -44.27
C ASP A 406 37.98 25.71 -43.77
N TYR A 407 37.59 24.79 -44.65
CA TYR A 407 36.46 23.90 -44.39
C TYR A 407 36.76 22.89 -43.26
N ARG A 408 38.03 22.57 -42.99
CA ARG A 408 38.39 21.65 -41.91
C ARG A 408 38.15 22.29 -40.56
N ALA A 409 38.72 23.48 -40.33
CA ALA A 409 38.52 24.21 -39.08
C ALA A 409 37.04 24.59 -38.90
N SER A 410 36.32 24.87 -39.99
CA SER A 410 34.87 25.09 -39.95
C SER A 410 34.10 23.85 -39.45
N CYS A 411 34.43 22.64 -39.93
CA CYS A 411 33.78 21.41 -39.46
C CYS A 411 34.01 21.16 -37.96
N ASP A 412 35.24 21.37 -37.49
CA ASP A 412 35.58 21.18 -36.09
C ASP A 412 34.80 22.19 -35.21
N ALA A 413 34.75 23.46 -35.62
CA ALA A 413 34.00 24.50 -34.91
C ALA A 413 32.48 24.27 -34.90
N TRP A 414 31.88 23.80 -36.01
CA TRP A 414 30.46 23.43 -36.04
C TRP A 414 30.16 22.21 -35.18
N SER A 415 31.10 21.28 -35.06
CA SER A 415 30.96 20.11 -34.17
C SER A 415 30.96 20.53 -32.70
N GLU A 416 31.78 21.52 -32.32
CA GLU A 416 31.74 22.12 -30.98
C GLU A 416 30.40 22.77 -30.67
N VAL A 417 29.78 23.46 -31.65
CA VAL A 417 28.42 24.00 -31.49
C VAL A 417 27.42 22.88 -31.18
N LEU A 418 27.50 21.75 -31.89
CA LEU A 418 26.59 20.61 -31.69
C LEU A 418 26.81 19.87 -30.38
N LEU A 419 27.97 20.00 -29.74
CA LEU A 419 28.18 19.51 -28.37
C LEU A 419 27.40 20.38 -27.36
N LEU A 420 27.28 21.69 -27.61
CA LEU A 420 26.53 22.61 -26.77
C LEU A 420 25.04 22.66 -27.11
N ASP A 421 24.64 22.45 -28.35
CA ASP A 421 23.26 22.36 -28.79
C ASP A 421 23.14 21.30 -29.90
N PRO A 422 22.87 20.04 -29.53
CA PRO A 422 22.75 18.94 -30.49
C PRO A 422 21.62 19.12 -31.51
N THR A 423 20.66 19.99 -31.21
CA THR A 423 19.48 20.25 -32.06
C THR A 423 19.64 21.47 -32.95
N ASN A 424 20.80 22.14 -32.93
CA ASN A 424 21.05 23.34 -33.71
C ASN A 424 20.98 23.06 -35.22
N GLY A 425 19.86 23.43 -35.84
CA GLY A 425 19.61 23.19 -37.27
C GLY A 425 20.59 23.91 -38.19
N GLN A 426 21.09 25.09 -37.79
CA GLN A 426 22.08 25.83 -38.55
C GLN A 426 23.43 25.09 -38.55
N ALA A 427 23.89 24.65 -37.38
CA ALA A 427 25.15 23.92 -37.25
C ALA A 427 25.13 22.60 -38.03
N LEU A 428 24.03 21.84 -37.95
CA LEU A 428 23.85 20.61 -38.75
C LEU A 428 23.93 20.90 -40.26
N GLY A 429 23.26 21.95 -40.73
CA GLY A 429 23.25 22.34 -42.13
C GLY A 429 24.62 22.77 -42.64
N TYR A 430 25.30 23.66 -41.93
CA TYR A 430 26.62 24.16 -42.32
C TYR A 430 27.72 23.11 -42.17
N LEU A 431 27.66 22.24 -41.15
CA LEU A 431 28.59 21.13 -41.03
C LEU A 431 28.53 20.22 -42.26
N LYS A 432 27.31 19.89 -42.73
CA LYS A 432 27.13 19.11 -43.96
C LYS A 432 27.72 19.81 -45.19
N LEU A 433 27.52 21.13 -45.31
CA LEU A 433 28.09 21.91 -46.41
C LEU A 433 29.62 21.99 -46.35
N ALA A 434 30.19 22.18 -45.15
CA ALA A 434 31.62 22.23 -44.91
C ALA A 434 32.29 20.90 -45.24
N LEU A 435 31.71 19.78 -44.77
CA LEU A 435 32.16 18.44 -45.12
C LEU A 435 32.15 18.21 -46.64
N GLY A 436 31.07 18.59 -47.33
CA GLY A 436 30.98 18.46 -48.78
C GLY A 436 32.04 19.27 -49.54
N ARG A 437 32.36 20.49 -49.08
CA ARG A 437 33.42 21.31 -49.69
C ARG A 437 34.82 20.75 -49.40
N LEU A 438 35.05 20.27 -48.19
CA LEU A 438 36.30 19.63 -47.78
C LEU A 438 36.55 18.36 -48.62
N GLU A 439 35.52 17.54 -48.83
CA GLU A 439 35.58 16.37 -49.70
C GLU A 439 35.96 16.74 -51.15
N GLU A 440 35.41 17.83 -51.70
CA GLU A 440 35.78 18.28 -53.05
C GLU A 440 37.21 18.81 -53.14
N GLN A 441 37.69 19.55 -52.14
CA GLN A 441 39.11 19.96 -52.07
C GLN A 441 40.04 18.75 -52.03
N VAL A 442 39.73 17.77 -51.18
CA VAL A 442 40.49 16.51 -51.09
C VAL A 442 40.47 15.80 -52.44
N LYS A 443 39.31 15.65 -53.09
CA LYS A 443 39.22 15.05 -54.44
C LYS A 443 40.07 15.80 -55.47
N GLN A 444 40.09 17.14 -55.42
CA GLN A 444 40.90 17.95 -56.33
C GLN A 444 42.40 17.72 -56.12
N GLU A 445 42.88 17.77 -54.88
CA GLU A 445 44.29 17.51 -54.55
C GLU A 445 44.69 16.08 -54.94
N LYS A 446 43.84 15.09 -54.68
CA LYS A 446 44.05 13.70 -55.13
C LYS A 446 44.10 13.58 -56.66
N ARG A 447 43.23 14.29 -57.39
CA ARG A 447 43.25 14.29 -58.88
C ARG A 447 44.53 14.93 -59.43
N LEU A 448 44.95 16.06 -58.87
CA LEU A 448 46.19 16.73 -59.25
C LEU A 448 47.41 15.83 -58.98
N ALA A 449 47.46 15.23 -57.80
CA ALA A 449 48.52 14.31 -57.42
C ALA A 449 48.63 13.13 -58.40
N ARG A 450 47.50 12.48 -58.73
CA ARG A 450 47.46 11.40 -59.73
C ARG A 450 47.91 11.87 -61.12
N SER A 451 47.45 13.03 -61.58
CA SER A 451 47.87 13.58 -62.87
C SER A 451 49.38 13.85 -62.93
N LEU A 452 50.00 14.24 -61.81
CA LEU A 452 51.44 14.46 -61.72
C LEU A 452 52.22 13.14 -61.64
N GLU A 453 51.68 12.12 -60.95
CA GLU A 453 52.19 10.74 -61.01
C GLU A 453 52.22 10.21 -62.44
N ASP A 454 51.13 10.39 -63.20
CA ASP A 454 51.04 9.97 -64.61
C ASP A 454 52.06 10.66 -65.52
N GLN A 455 52.50 11.87 -65.16
CA GLN A 455 53.54 12.63 -65.86
C GLN A 455 54.97 12.29 -65.39
N GLY A 456 55.13 11.41 -64.40
CA GLY A 456 56.42 11.04 -63.81
C GLY A 456 57.04 12.09 -62.88
N ARG A 457 56.26 13.12 -62.48
CA ARG A 457 56.70 14.22 -61.60
C ARG A 457 56.37 13.89 -60.14
N TYR A 458 57.08 12.92 -59.59
CA TYR A 458 56.73 12.30 -58.30
C TYR A 458 56.96 13.20 -57.08
N ASP A 459 57.89 14.14 -57.15
CA ASP A 459 58.17 15.14 -56.12
C ASP A 459 57.01 16.13 -55.95
N GLU A 460 56.49 16.65 -57.07
CA GLU A 460 55.31 17.53 -57.07
C GLU A 460 54.04 16.76 -56.69
N ALA A 461 53.89 15.53 -57.18
CA ALA A 461 52.79 14.66 -56.78
C ALA A 461 52.77 14.39 -55.25
N LEU A 462 53.95 14.18 -54.64
CA LEU A 462 54.07 13.97 -53.20
C LEU A 462 53.57 15.17 -52.40
N ALA A 463 53.84 16.40 -52.85
CA ALA A 463 53.34 17.62 -52.18
C ALA A 463 51.81 17.66 -52.14
N HIS A 464 51.14 17.33 -53.24
CA HIS A 464 49.68 17.28 -53.31
C HIS A 464 49.07 16.14 -52.48
N TRP A 465 49.71 14.96 -52.43
CA TRP A 465 49.27 13.86 -51.57
C TRP A 465 49.39 14.19 -50.08
N LEU A 466 50.47 14.86 -49.67
CA LEU A 466 50.66 15.29 -48.29
C LEU A 466 49.60 16.32 -47.89
N LYS A 467 49.25 17.25 -48.79
CA LYS A 467 48.18 18.22 -48.58
C LYS A 467 46.80 17.58 -48.50
N ALA A 468 46.50 16.61 -49.36
CA ALA A 468 45.26 15.84 -49.26
C ALA A 468 45.14 15.09 -47.91
N ARG A 469 46.28 14.61 -47.37
CA ARG A 469 46.34 13.90 -46.09
C ARG A 469 46.17 14.81 -44.88
N GLU A 470 46.61 16.05 -44.99
CA GLU A 470 46.34 17.07 -43.98
C GLU A 470 44.83 17.39 -43.91
N LEU A 471 44.16 17.48 -45.06
CA LEU A 471 42.73 17.78 -45.14
C LEU A 471 41.83 16.60 -44.75
N ALA A 472 42.24 15.37 -45.08
CA ALA A 472 41.50 14.14 -44.77
C ALA A 472 42.42 13.03 -44.20
N PRO A 473 42.77 13.10 -42.91
CA PRO A 473 43.67 12.12 -42.28
C PRO A 473 43.17 10.68 -42.33
N GLU A 474 41.84 10.51 -42.31
CA GLU A 474 41.13 9.23 -42.26
C GLU A 474 40.95 8.57 -43.65
N ASP A 475 41.33 9.24 -44.75
CA ASP A 475 41.14 8.68 -46.10
C ASP A 475 42.09 7.48 -46.32
N PRO A 476 41.55 6.27 -46.55
CA PRO A 476 42.33 5.03 -46.59
C PRO A 476 43.30 4.96 -47.78
N GLU A 477 43.12 5.79 -48.80
CA GLU A 477 43.97 5.78 -49.99
C GLU A 477 45.31 6.50 -49.78
N LEU A 478 45.32 7.52 -48.90
CA LEU A 478 46.41 8.47 -48.77
C LEU A 478 47.73 7.86 -48.24
N PRO A 479 47.72 6.97 -47.23
CA PRO A 479 48.95 6.33 -46.77
C PRO A 479 49.67 5.55 -47.87
N GLY A 480 48.91 4.81 -48.69
CA GLY A 480 49.43 4.04 -49.81
C GLY A 480 50.01 4.93 -50.90
N ALA A 481 49.32 6.02 -51.25
CA ALA A 481 49.76 6.96 -52.28
C ALA A 481 51.06 7.68 -51.91
N VAL A 482 51.16 8.22 -50.68
CA VAL A 482 52.37 8.86 -50.17
C VAL A 482 53.56 7.91 -50.19
N SER A 483 53.36 6.65 -49.78
CA SER A 483 54.41 5.63 -49.77
C SER A 483 54.92 5.31 -51.18
N ARG A 484 54.01 5.21 -52.17
CA ARG A 484 54.37 4.99 -53.57
C ARG A 484 55.24 6.11 -54.12
N CYS A 485 54.82 7.38 -54.00
CA CYS A 485 55.62 8.52 -54.47
C CYS A 485 57.02 8.54 -53.89
N ARG A 486 57.15 8.35 -52.56
CA ARG A 486 58.45 8.30 -51.89
C ARG A 486 59.35 7.18 -52.44
N GLY A 487 58.78 6.01 -52.74
CA GLY A 487 59.52 4.90 -53.34
C GLY A 487 60.05 5.21 -54.74
N TYR A 488 59.32 5.96 -55.56
CA TYR A 488 59.80 6.37 -56.89
C TYR A 488 60.91 7.42 -56.82
N ILE A 489 60.76 8.43 -55.96
CA ILE A 489 61.78 9.46 -55.74
C ILE A 489 63.11 8.83 -55.28
N ALA A 490 63.06 7.88 -54.35
CA ALA A 490 64.26 7.20 -53.86
C ALA A 490 65.05 6.49 -54.97
N ARG A 491 64.37 5.78 -55.90
CA ARG A 491 65.03 5.12 -57.05
C ARG A 491 65.63 6.13 -58.03
N GLN A 492 64.95 7.25 -58.25
CA GLN A 492 65.45 8.31 -59.13
C GLN A 492 66.72 8.94 -58.56
N VAL A 493 66.76 9.19 -57.25
CA VAL A 493 67.95 9.69 -56.55
C VAL A 493 69.11 8.69 -56.66
N GLU A 494 68.86 7.40 -56.42
CA GLU A 494 69.88 6.36 -56.54
C GLU A 494 70.53 6.33 -57.94
N SER A 495 69.71 6.40 -58.99
CA SER A 495 70.20 6.45 -60.38
C SER A 495 71.03 7.71 -60.70
N LEU A 496 70.61 8.88 -60.19
CA LEU A 496 71.35 10.13 -60.36
C LEU A 496 72.72 10.07 -59.65
N VAL A 497 72.76 9.51 -58.43
CA VAL A 497 73.99 9.33 -57.66
C VAL A 497 74.96 8.38 -58.37
N GLU A 498 74.49 7.21 -58.83
CA GLU A 498 75.34 6.26 -59.58
C GLU A 498 75.89 6.85 -60.88
N SER A 499 75.06 7.60 -61.61
CA SER A 499 75.47 8.27 -62.84
C SER A 499 76.51 9.37 -62.56
N GLY A 500 76.32 10.14 -61.49
CA GLY A 500 77.27 11.15 -61.03
C GLY A 500 78.62 10.55 -60.64
N ILE A 501 78.62 9.44 -59.90
CA ILE A 501 79.82 8.68 -59.53
C ILE A 501 80.54 8.15 -60.79
N THR A 502 79.81 7.59 -61.74
CA THR A 502 80.38 7.07 -62.98
C THR A 502 81.06 8.16 -63.81
N ARG A 503 80.48 9.37 -63.86
CA ARG A 503 81.07 10.54 -64.54
C ARG A 503 82.32 11.04 -63.81
N TYR A 504 82.29 11.02 -62.47
CA TYR A 504 83.44 11.34 -61.63
C TYR A 504 84.63 10.42 -61.92
N ASP A 505 84.41 9.09 -61.98
CA ASP A 505 85.47 8.11 -62.25
C ASP A 505 86.10 8.26 -63.65
N ARG A 506 85.37 8.88 -64.60
CA ARG A 506 85.86 9.19 -65.96
C ARG A 506 86.60 10.54 -66.05
N GLY A 507 86.72 11.29 -64.95
CA GLY A 507 87.35 12.62 -64.92
C GLY A 507 86.46 13.76 -65.42
N GLU A 508 85.17 13.52 -65.67
CA GLU A 508 84.21 14.52 -66.16
C GLU A 508 83.56 15.28 -64.99
N PHE A 509 84.38 15.99 -64.22
CA PHE A 509 84.00 16.56 -62.92
C PHE A 509 82.81 17.54 -62.96
N ALA A 510 82.69 18.38 -64.00
CA ALA A 510 81.58 19.31 -64.15
C ALA A 510 80.23 18.59 -64.36
N ALA A 511 80.22 17.52 -65.17
CA ALA A 511 79.02 16.72 -65.41
C ALA A 511 78.63 15.89 -64.18
N ALA A 512 79.62 15.38 -63.44
CA ALA A 512 79.40 14.69 -62.17
C ALA A 512 78.77 15.63 -61.11
N LYS A 513 79.28 16.87 -60.99
CA LYS A 513 78.76 17.87 -60.04
C LYS A 513 77.28 18.19 -60.28
N GLU A 514 76.87 18.37 -61.53
CA GLU A 514 75.47 18.66 -61.88
C GLU A 514 74.52 17.50 -61.49
N LEU A 515 74.89 16.25 -61.78
CA LEU A 515 74.06 15.08 -61.45
C LEU A 515 73.91 14.86 -59.94
N LEU A 516 74.97 15.10 -59.17
CA LEU A 516 74.95 14.96 -57.71
C LEU A 516 74.13 16.07 -57.04
N HIS A 517 74.17 17.31 -57.57
CA HIS A 517 73.27 18.37 -57.10
C HIS A 517 71.80 18.11 -57.45
N GLN A 518 71.52 17.49 -58.61
CA GLN A 518 70.16 17.05 -58.95
C GLN A 518 69.63 16.00 -57.94
N ALA A 519 70.46 15.06 -57.52
CA ALA A 519 70.11 14.09 -56.48
C ALA A 519 69.78 14.77 -55.14
N LEU A 520 70.58 15.75 -54.71
CA LEU A 520 70.37 16.49 -53.46
C LEU A 520 69.15 17.42 -53.47
N ARG A 521 68.67 17.86 -54.65
CA ARG A 521 67.40 18.61 -54.76
C ARG A 521 66.19 17.73 -54.45
N LEU A 522 66.24 16.45 -54.80
CA LEU A 522 65.16 15.48 -54.57
C LEU A 522 65.24 14.83 -53.19
N GLU A 523 66.45 14.58 -52.69
CA GLU A 523 66.70 14.09 -51.33
C GLU A 523 67.83 14.91 -50.66
N PRO A 524 67.47 16.00 -49.97
CA PRO A 524 68.44 16.78 -49.21
C PRO A 524 69.16 15.93 -48.16
N GLY A 525 70.50 15.95 -48.17
CA GLY A 525 71.34 15.18 -47.23
C GLY A 525 71.68 13.74 -47.67
N ASN A 526 71.53 13.41 -48.95
CA ASN A 526 71.99 12.13 -49.47
C ASN A 526 73.52 11.98 -49.31
N ARG A 527 73.93 11.12 -48.36
CA ARG A 527 75.32 10.93 -47.94
C ARG A 527 76.29 10.64 -49.09
N LYS A 528 75.89 9.82 -50.07
CA LYS A 528 76.77 9.44 -51.20
C LYS A 528 76.97 10.63 -52.14
N ALA A 529 75.93 11.43 -52.38
CA ALA A 529 76.03 12.61 -53.22
C ALA A 529 76.97 13.67 -52.60
N ASP A 530 76.81 13.95 -51.31
CA ASP A 530 77.66 14.89 -50.57
C ASP A 530 79.14 14.44 -50.56
N GLU A 531 79.41 13.15 -50.34
CA GLU A 531 80.77 12.60 -50.31
C GLU A 531 81.51 12.80 -51.65
N TYR A 532 80.84 12.54 -52.77
CA TYR A 532 81.47 12.68 -54.09
C TYR A 532 81.58 14.13 -54.56
N LEU A 533 80.66 15.01 -54.16
CA LEU A 533 80.82 16.46 -54.35
C LEU A 533 82.04 17.00 -53.61
N ALA A 534 82.26 16.59 -52.37
CA ALA A 534 83.45 16.96 -51.60
C ALA A 534 84.75 16.44 -52.26
N LYS A 535 84.72 15.23 -52.84
CA LYS A 535 85.86 14.69 -53.62
C LYS A 535 86.14 15.48 -54.90
N ILE A 536 85.11 15.91 -55.62
CA ILE A 536 85.23 16.79 -56.81
C ILE A 536 85.89 18.11 -56.43
N GLU A 537 85.46 18.71 -55.33
CA GLU A 537 85.98 19.99 -54.82
C GLU A 537 87.43 19.85 -54.32
N ALA A 538 87.79 18.71 -53.72
CA ALA A 538 89.17 18.40 -53.32
C ALA A 538 90.11 18.14 -54.51
N ALA A 539 89.63 17.56 -55.62
CA ALA A 539 90.42 17.25 -56.81
C ALA A 539 90.77 18.47 -57.68
N HIS A 540 90.03 19.57 -57.56
CA HIS A 540 90.31 20.86 -58.23
C HIS A 540 91.12 21.85 -57.37
N GLY A 541 91.53 21.45 -56.16
CA GLY A 541 92.27 22.31 -55.22
C GLY A 541 93.76 22.53 -55.52
N GLY A 542 94.25 22.24 -56.73
CA GLY A 542 95.68 22.22 -57.01
C GLY A 542 96.07 22.50 -58.46
N THR A 543 95.75 23.67 -59.02
CA THR A 543 96.52 24.20 -60.16
C THR A 543 96.38 25.72 -60.30
N ARG A 544 97.52 26.40 -60.13
CA ARG A 544 97.93 27.71 -60.67
C ARG A 544 96.93 28.88 -60.63
N ARG A 545 97.27 29.89 -59.80
CA ARG A 545 96.86 31.29 -59.98
C ARG A 545 97.34 31.79 -61.36
N GLU A 546 96.52 31.63 -62.39
CA GLU A 546 96.57 32.45 -63.59
C GLU A 546 95.40 33.43 -63.52
N THR A 547 95.73 34.72 -63.38
CA THR A 547 94.76 35.80 -63.48
C THR A 547 94.19 35.84 -64.88
N ASP A 548 92.88 35.61 -65.03
CA ASP A 548 92.14 35.78 -66.29
C ASP A 548 91.12 36.92 -66.14
N PRO A 549 91.47 38.13 -66.62
CA PRO A 549 90.59 39.30 -66.54
C PRO A 549 89.29 39.16 -67.33
N VAL A 550 89.23 38.28 -68.34
CA VAL A 550 88.03 38.06 -69.16
C VAL A 550 87.03 37.21 -68.40
N ALA A 551 87.49 36.10 -67.81
CA ALA A 551 86.67 35.25 -66.95
C ALA A 551 86.19 36.03 -65.70
N ALA A 552 87.07 36.82 -65.07
CA ALA A 552 86.70 37.67 -63.94
C ALA A 552 85.57 38.66 -64.30
N ASN A 553 85.64 39.29 -65.47
CA ASN A 553 84.60 40.23 -65.90
C ASN A 553 83.28 39.54 -66.29
N GLU A 554 83.32 38.31 -66.82
CA GLU A 554 82.11 37.52 -67.09
C GLU A 554 81.36 37.17 -65.81
N PHE A 555 82.07 36.67 -64.80
CA PHE A 555 81.51 36.41 -63.47
C PHE A 555 81.03 37.70 -62.79
N TYR A 556 81.74 38.81 -62.96
CA TYR A 556 81.28 40.12 -62.48
C TYR A 556 79.92 40.51 -63.07
N MET A 557 79.74 40.35 -64.39
CA MET A 557 78.49 40.65 -65.07
C MET A 557 77.34 39.71 -64.68
N LYS A 558 77.63 38.42 -64.47
CA LYS A 558 76.65 37.46 -63.92
C LYS A 558 76.18 37.85 -62.53
N GLY A 559 77.10 38.28 -61.66
CA GLY A 559 76.77 38.81 -60.33
C GLY A 559 75.90 40.05 -60.40
N VAL A 560 76.18 40.98 -61.33
CA VAL A 560 75.33 42.17 -61.55
C VAL A 560 73.92 41.79 -62.02
N GLN A 561 73.80 40.81 -62.91
CA GLN A 561 72.50 40.32 -63.40
C GLN A 561 71.68 39.56 -62.33
N ALA A 562 72.34 38.80 -61.46
CA ALA A 562 71.69 38.15 -60.32
C ALA A 562 71.23 39.19 -59.29
N TYR A 563 72.07 40.19 -59.02
CA TYR A 563 71.75 41.30 -58.11
C TYR A 563 70.56 42.14 -58.60
N THR A 564 70.45 42.40 -59.91
CA THR A 564 69.29 43.11 -60.49
C THR A 564 67.99 42.31 -60.39
N ARG A 565 68.09 40.97 -60.33
CA ARG A 565 66.95 40.08 -60.08
C ARG A 565 66.64 39.88 -58.59
N LYS A 566 67.34 40.61 -57.71
CA LYS A 566 67.26 40.53 -56.24
C LYS A 566 67.64 39.17 -55.66
N ASP A 567 68.32 38.33 -56.43
CA ASP A 567 68.88 37.08 -55.93
C ASP A 567 70.28 37.36 -55.37
N TYR A 568 70.30 37.87 -54.13
CA TYR A 568 71.51 38.40 -53.52
C TYR A 568 72.50 37.30 -53.12
N GLU A 569 72.02 36.09 -52.78
CA GLU A 569 72.85 34.93 -52.46
C GLU A 569 73.62 34.49 -53.72
N LEU A 570 72.93 34.38 -54.85
CA LEU A 570 73.55 34.04 -56.13
C LEU A 570 74.48 35.15 -56.65
N ALA A 571 74.13 36.42 -56.41
CA ALA A 571 74.98 37.56 -56.76
C ALA A 571 76.32 37.56 -56.00
N ILE A 572 76.28 37.23 -54.70
CA ILE A 572 77.50 37.10 -53.87
C ILE A 572 78.37 35.97 -54.40
N HIS A 573 77.80 34.80 -54.68
CA HIS A 573 78.53 33.66 -55.21
C HIS A 573 79.28 34.02 -56.51
N TYR A 574 78.61 34.63 -57.50
CA TYR A 574 79.27 35.02 -58.75
C TYR A 574 80.34 36.10 -58.57
N TRP A 575 80.20 37.00 -57.61
CA TRP A 575 81.25 37.99 -57.33
C TRP A 575 82.43 37.40 -56.53
N GLU A 576 82.21 36.36 -55.73
CA GLU A 576 83.30 35.59 -55.10
C GLU A 576 84.10 34.82 -56.17
N GLU A 577 83.43 34.23 -57.15
CA GLU A 577 84.07 33.64 -58.34
C GLU A 577 84.80 34.70 -59.18
N CYS A 578 84.28 35.93 -59.28
CA CYS A 578 85.00 37.05 -59.92
C CYS A 578 86.33 37.37 -59.20
N LEU A 579 86.32 37.43 -57.87
CA LEU A 579 87.52 37.67 -57.06
C LEU A 579 88.49 36.49 -57.08
N PHE A 580 88.00 35.27 -57.35
CA PHE A 580 88.85 34.11 -57.55
C PHE A 580 89.76 34.29 -58.79
N TYR A 581 89.24 34.82 -59.90
CA TYR A 581 90.02 35.06 -61.14
C TYR A 581 90.77 36.40 -61.17
N GLN A 582 90.26 37.44 -60.50
CA GLN A 582 90.94 38.72 -60.32
C GLN A 582 90.79 39.20 -58.87
N PRO A 583 91.74 38.85 -57.97
CA PRO A 583 91.66 39.17 -56.54
C PRO A 583 91.54 40.67 -56.26
N ASP A 584 92.14 41.49 -57.14
CA ASP A 584 92.16 42.95 -57.01
C ASP A 584 91.04 43.63 -57.83
N HIS A 585 89.96 42.90 -58.18
CA HIS A 585 88.90 43.42 -59.03
C HIS A 585 88.25 44.64 -58.37
N PRO A 586 88.25 45.83 -59.02
CA PRO A 586 88.04 47.11 -58.34
C PRO A 586 86.62 47.31 -57.78
N LYS A 587 85.67 46.46 -58.18
CA LYS A 587 84.24 46.61 -57.83
C LYS A 587 83.61 45.39 -57.15
N ALA A 588 84.21 44.20 -57.25
CA ALA A 588 83.53 42.96 -56.86
C ALA A 588 83.39 42.87 -55.32
N GLY A 589 84.45 43.18 -54.57
CA GLY A 589 84.42 43.16 -53.10
C GLY A 589 83.37 44.11 -52.50
N ALA A 590 83.34 45.37 -52.94
CA ALA A 590 82.36 46.35 -52.45
C ALA A 590 80.91 45.95 -52.77
N ASN A 591 80.69 45.30 -53.93
CA ASN A 591 79.37 44.82 -54.34
C ASN A 591 78.91 43.61 -53.51
N ILE A 592 79.82 42.68 -53.15
CA ILE A 592 79.52 41.57 -52.22
C ILE A 592 79.09 42.12 -50.87
N GLU A 593 79.82 43.10 -50.36
CA GLU A 593 79.54 43.68 -49.04
C GLU A 593 78.17 44.39 -49.01
N ARG A 594 77.83 45.10 -50.11
CA ARG A 594 76.51 45.70 -50.29
C ARG A 594 75.39 44.67 -50.41
N ALA A 595 75.61 43.57 -51.14
CA ALA A 595 74.64 42.49 -51.24
C ALA A 595 74.43 41.78 -49.90
N ARG A 596 75.48 41.56 -49.12
CA ARG A 596 75.39 40.98 -47.77
C ARG A 596 74.59 41.87 -46.82
N GLN A 597 74.76 43.20 -46.89
CA GLN A 597 73.97 44.15 -46.11
C GLN A 597 72.48 44.12 -46.48
N LEU A 598 72.15 44.02 -47.77
CA LEU A 598 70.76 43.90 -48.22
C LEU A 598 70.13 42.54 -47.85
N LEU A 599 70.92 41.46 -47.86
CA LEU A 599 70.51 40.14 -47.38
C LEU A 599 70.22 40.12 -45.89
N ALA A 600 71.03 40.81 -45.10
CA ALA A 600 70.80 40.96 -43.66
C ALA A 600 69.50 41.76 -43.39
N ALA A 601 69.26 42.84 -44.13
CA ALA A 601 68.04 43.65 -44.02
C ALA A 601 66.75 42.99 -44.54
N LEU A 602 66.84 41.81 -45.17
CA LEU A 602 65.68 41.00 -45.59
C LEU A 602 65.40 39.84 -44.63
N ARG A 603 66.29 39.60 -43.65
CA ARG A 603 66.17 38.56 -42.63
C ARG A 603 65.83 39.12 -41.24
N ASP A 604 65.96 40.43 -41.05
CA ASP A 604 65.28 41.22 -40.01
C ASP A 604 63.92 41.72 -40.55
#